data_AF-A0A9D7XCG5-F1
#
_entry.id   AF-A0A9D7XCG5-F1
#
_cell.length_a   1.000
_cell.length_b   1.000
_cell.length_c   1.000
_cell.angle_alpha   90.00
_cell.angle_beta   90.00
_cell.angle_gamma   90.00
#
_symmetry.space_group_name_H-M   'P 1'
#
loop_
_entity.id
_entity.type
_entity.pdbx_description
1 polymer ?
#
loop_
_entity_poly.entity_id
_entity_poly.type
_entity_poly.pdbx_seq_one_letter_code
_entity_poly.pdbx_strand_id
1 'polypeptide(L)'
;MAIVNRITRLFTADVHAVLDRLEEPDALLRQAIREMESALAEHTQQLKALELDRELVRRRSSEIERSLASIREEIDLSFAAGNEALVRTCLRRRLEGERLQRMLEQRQTALTQQIEQATPVLAQQRERLDSMRQKAALFDVETTSCANADSTRWNGSDCGVSEADIDLALLREQQARRAS
;
A
#
# COMPACT_ATOMS: atom_id res chain seq x y z
N MET A 1 13.55 1.40 0.36
CA MET A 1 13.69 0.05 0.97
C MET A 1 14.46 0.02 2.31
N ALA A 2 15.54 0.78 2.51
CA ALA A 2 16.33 0.68 3.75
C ALA A 2 15.67 1.34 4.98
N ILE A 3 14.99 2.47 4.80
CA ILE A 3 14.36 3.23 5.90
C ILE A 3 13.10 2.50 6.40
N VAL A 4 12.19 2.13 5.48
CA VAL A 4 10.96 1.40 5.80
C VAL A 4 11.24 0.11 6.57
N ASN A 5 12.13 -0.77 6.08
CA ASN A 5 12.44 -2.03 6.78
C ASN A 5 13.06 -1.85 8.17
N ARG A 6 13.83 -0.78 8.36
CA ARG A 6 14.44 -0.45 9.65
C ARG A 6 13.37 0.03 10.63
N ILE A 7 12.49 0.88 10.15
CA ILE A 7 11.34 1.41 10.89
C ILE A 7 10.33 0.30 11.23
N THR A 8 9.95 -0.58 10.29
CA THR A 8 9.01 -1.67 10.58
C THR A 8 9.54 -2.64 11.63
N ARG A 9 10.85 -2.91 11.64
CA ARG A 9 11.52 -3.71 12.69
C ARG A 9 11.61 -2.99 14.03
N LEU A 10 11.76 -1.67 14.01
CA LEU A 10 11.74 -0.82 15.22
C LEU A 10 10.34 -0.76 15.84
N PHE A 11 9.29 -0.71 15.01
CA PHE A 11 7.89 -0.66 15.44
C PHE A 11 7.34 -1.98 16.02
N THR A 12 7.95 -3.12 15.71
CA THR A 12 7.60 -4.42 16.32
C THR A 12 8.32 -4.70 17.64
N ALA A 13 9.42 -3.99 17.94
CA ALA A 13 10.30 -4.37 19.06
C ALA A 13 10.09 -3.54 20.33
N ASP A 14 9.97 -2.21 20.26
CA ASP A 14 9.59 -1.36 21.40
C ASP A 14 9.59 0.11 20.96
N VAL A 15 8.39 0.66 20.76
CA VAL A 15 8.16 2.04 20.31
C VAL A 15 8.61 3.05 21.36
N HIS A 16 8.24 2.85 22.62
CA HIS A 16 8.45 3.84 23.68
C HIS A 16 9.94 4.15 23.92
N ALA A 17 10.81 3.13 23.96
CA ALA A 17 12.21 3.31 24.36
C ALA A 17 13.14 3.89 23.28
N VAL A 18 12.76 3.77 22.00
CA VAL A 18 13.61 4.21 20.87
C VAL A 18 13.14 5.53 20.28
N LEU A 19 11.85 5.85 20.38
CA LEU A 19 11.29 7.12 19.90
C LEU A 19 11.65 8.31 20.80
N ASP A 20 11.88 8.10 22.10
CA ASP A 20 12.42 9.12 23.01
C ASP A 20 13.84 9.61 22.64
N ARG A 21 14.54 8.90 21.74
CA ARG A 21 15.90 9.22 21.31
C ARG A 21 15.99 9.84 19.91
N LEU A 22 14.86 10.06 19.23
CA LEU A 22 14.80 10.61 17.88
C LEU A 22 14.20 12.01 17.90
N GLU A 23 14.90 13.00 17.36
CA GLU A 23 14.53 14.42 17.44
C GLU A 23 13.22 14.78 16.70
N GLU A 24 12.78 13.99 15.70
CA GLU A 24 11.50 14.20 14.97
C GLU A 24 10.84 12.88 14.50
N PRO A 25 10.13 12.15 15.38
CA PRO A 25 9.60 10.82 15.06
C PRO A 25 8.39 10.81 14.11
N ASP A 26 7.54 11.83 14.23
CA ASP A 26 6.28 11.95 13.50
C ASP A 26 6.50 12.21 11.99
N ALA A 27 7.46 13.09 11.66
CA ALA A 27 7.84 13.37 10.27
C ALA A 27 8.33 12.12 9.53
N LEU A 28 9.14 11.29 10.20
CA LEU A 28 9.67 10.04 9.64
C LEU A 28 8.57 8.99 9.44
N LEU A 29 7.62 8.89 10.38
CA LEU A 29 6.48 7.97 10.25
C LEU A 29 5.57 8.35 9.08
N ARG A 30 5.24 9.65 8.96
CA ARG A 30 4.45 10.16 7.82
C ARG A 30 5.16 9.94 6.49
N GLN A 31 6.48 10.13 6.44
CA GLN A 31 7.27 9.84 5.25
C GLN A 31 7.26 8.33 4.92
N ALA A 32 7.44 7.46 5.92
CA ALA A 32 7.41 6.01 5.71
C ALA A 32 6.04 5.52 5.19
N ILE A 33 4.95 6.08 5.71
CA ILE A 33 3.59 5.81 5.23
C ILE A 33 3.45 6.22 3.76
N ARG A 34 3.88 7.44 3.39
CA ARG A 34 3.84 7.92 1.99
C ARG A 34 4.67 7.05 1.04
N GLU A 35 5.88 6.64 1.46
CA GLU A 35 6.73 5.75 0.67
C GLU A 35 6.05 4.38 0.44
N MET A 36 5.38 3.84 1.47
CA MET A 36 4.62 2.59 1.35
C MET A 36 3.37 2.72 0.49
N GLU A 37 2.65 3.84 0.59
CA GLU A 37 1.50 4.15 -0.28
C GLU A 37 1.93 4.20 -1.75
N SER A 38 3.06 4.87 -2.05
CA SER A 38 3.62 4.93 -3.40
C SER A 38 4.00 3.54 -3.92
N ALA A 39 4.73 2.74 -3.12
CA ALA A 39 5.13 1.39 -3.50
C ALA A 39 3.91 0.48 -3.74
N LEU A 40 2.87 0.59 -2.91
CA LEU A 40 1.63 -0.15 -3.07
C LEU A 40 0.88 0.26 -4.34
N ALA A 41 0.85 1.56 -4.66
CA ALA A 41 0.26 2.04 -5.91
C ALA A 41 1.01 1.48 -7.13
N GLU A 42 2.34 1.51 -7.12
CA GLU A 42 3.18 0.92 -8.18
C GLU A 42 2.93 -0.58 -8.34
N HIS A 43 2.96 -1.35 -7.26
CA HIS A 43 2.71 -2.79 -7.30
C HIS A 43 1.27 -3.12 -7.73
N THR A 44 0.29 -2.30 -7.35
CA THR A 44 -1.09 -2.47 -7.81
C THR A 44 -1.22 -2.19 -9.31
N GLN A 45 -0.50 -1.20 -9.85
CA GLN A 45 -0.43 -0.94 -11.29
C GLN A 45 0.25 -2.09 -12.03
N GLN A 46 1.34 -2.63 -11.49
CA GLN A 46 2.02 -3.81 -12.05
C GLN A 46 1.10 -5.03 -12.09
N LEU A 47 0.34 -5.29 -11.02
CA LEU A 47 -0.62 -6.39 -10.99
C LEU A 47 -1.71 -6.20 -12.06
N LYS A 48 -2.26 -4.99 -12.20
CA LYS A 48 -3.23 -4.68 -13.27
C LYS A 48 -2.64 -4.92 -14.66
N ALA A 49 -1.38 -4.54 -14.90
CA ALA A 49 -0.71 -4.79 -16.16
C ALA A 49 -0.58 -6.30 -16.45
N LEU A 50 -0.22 -7.10 -15.44
CA LEU A 50 -0.15 -8.57 -15.56
C LEU A 50 -1.53 -9.18 -15.87
N GLU A 51 -2.59 -8.68 -15.24
CA GLU A 51 -3.96 -9.13 -15.51
C GLU A 51 -4.41 -8.83 -16.94
N LEU A 52 -4.10 -7.63 -17.44
CA LEU A 52 -4.36 -7.25 -18.83
C LEU A 52 -3.58 -8.13 -19.82
N ASP A 53 -2.30 -8.38 -19.54
CA ASP A 53 -1.47 -9.27 -20.35
C ASP A 53 -2.03 -10.70 -20.39
N ARG A 54 -2.49 -11.21 -19.24
CA ARG A 54 -3.14 -12.53 -19.17
C ARG A 54 -4.40 -12.57 -20.03
N GLU A 55 -5.22 -11.52 -20.00
CA GLU A 55 -6.44 -11.42 -20.81
C GLU A 55 -6.13 -11.35 -22.31
N LEU A 56 -5.09 -10.59 -22.71
CA LEU A 56 -4.64 -10.54 -24.10
C LEU A 56 -4.15 -11.91 -24.60
N VAL A 57 -3.35 -12.62 -23.80
CA VAL A 57 -2.88 -13.98 -24.11
C VAL A 57 -4.07 -14.93 -24.24
N ARG A 58 -5.05 -14.85 -23.33
CA ARG A 58 -6.27 -15.67 -23.37
C ARG A 58 -7.08 -15.43 -24.65
N ARG A 59 -7.28 -14.17 -25.02
CA ARG A 59 -7.99 -13.81 -26.27
C ARG A 59 -7.29 -14.39 -27.49
N ARG A 60 -5.96 -14.23 -27.57
CA ARG A 60 -5.15 -14.77 -28.66
C ARG A 60 -5.20 -16.31 -28.71
N SER A 61 -5.19 -16.98 -27.55
CA SER A 61 -5.39 -18.44 -27.50
C SER A 61 -6.73 -18.85 -28.10
N SER A 62 -7.82 -18.15 -27.73
CA SER A 62 -9.16 -18.44 -28.26
C SER A 62 -9.29 -18.21 -29.78
N GLU A 63 -8.53 -17.28 -30.34
CA GLU A 63 -8.48 -17.04 -31.79
C GLU A 63 -7.75 -18.18 -32.50
N ILE A 64 -6.62 -18.62 -31.94
CA ILE A 64 -5.87 -19.76 -32.48
C ILE A 64 -6.71 -21.04 -32.39
N GLU A 65 -7.39 -21.29 -31.28
CA GLU A 65 -8.32 -22.42 -31.12
C GLU A 65 -9.41 -22.42 -32.19
N ARG A 66 -10.02 -21.26 -32.48
CA ARG A 66 -11.00 -21.12 -33.58
C ARG A 66 -10.37 -21.41 -34.94
N SER A 67 -9.17 -20.92 -35.21
CA SER A 67 -8.46 -21.23 -36.45
C SER A 67 -8.07 -22.71 -36.58
N LEU A 68 -7.73 -23.36 -35.46
CA LEU A 68 -7.45 -24.80 -35.44
C LEU A 68 -8.70 -25.63 -35.69
N ALA A 69 -9.87 -25.18 -35.22
CA ALA A 69 -11.15 -25.82 -35.52
C ALA A 69 -11.48 -25.75 -37.01
N SER A 70 -11.31 -24.58 -37.65
CA SER A 70 -11.54 -24.47 -39.11
C SER A 70 -10.54 -25.30 -39.92
N ILE A 71 -9.26 -25.35 -39.51
CA ILE A 71 -8.27 -26.20 -40.16
C ILE A 71 -8.61 -27.69 -40.01
N ARG A 72 -9.24 -28.12 -38.90
CA ARG A 72 -9.71 -29.51 -38.76
C ARG A 72 -10.79 -29.84 -39.78
N GLU A 73 -11.76 -28.96 -39.98
CA GLU A 73 -12.79 -29.12 -41.01
C GLU A 73 -12.18 -29.17 -42.42
N GLU A 74 -11.20 -28.31 -42.72
CA GLU A 74 -10.45 -28.33 -43.98
C GLU A 74 -9.71 -29.66 -44.19
N ILE A 75 -9.12 -30.22 -43.13
CA ILE A 75 -8.43 -31.51 -43.17
C ILE A 75 -9.44 -32.62 -43.52
N ASP A 76 -10.60 -32.66 -42.86
CA ASP A 76 -11.62 -33.67 -43.10
C ASP A 76 -12.15 -33.62 -44.55
N LEU A 77 -12.40 -32.42 -45.07
CA LEU A 77 -12.76 -32.21 -46.48
C LEU A 77 -11.65 -32.65 -47.44
N SER A 78 -10.40 -32.36 -47.12
CA SER A 78 -9.25 -32.72 -47.97
C SER A 78 -9.01 -34.23 -48.03
N PHE A 79 -9.29 -34.95 -46.93
CA PHE A 79 -9.30 -36.42 -46.90
C PHE A 79 -10.44 -36.99 -47.76
N ALA A 80 -11.65 -36.43 -47.65
CA ALA A 80 -12.78 -36.85 -48.47
C ALA A 80 -12.54 -36.62 -49.98
N ALA A 81 -11.80 -35.57 -50.33
CA ALA A 81 -11.40 -35.26 -51.70
C ALA A 81 -10.19 -36.08 -52.20
N GLY A 82 -9.52 -36.86 -51.35
CA GLY A 82 -8.37 -37.69 -51.71
C GLY A 82 -7.11 -36.90 -52.12
N ASN A 83 -7.01 -35.61 -51.79
CA ASN A 83 -5.88 -34.78 -52.18
C ASN A 83 -4.79 -34.73 -51.09
N GLU A 84 -3.86 -35.67 -51.16
CA GLU A 84 -2.82 -35.86 -50.15
C GLU A 84 -1.89 -34.63 -49.98
N ALA A 85 -1.61 -33.89 -51.05
CA ALA A 85 -0.77 -32.68 -50.97
C ALA A 85 -1.44 -31.59 -50.12
N LEU A 86 -2.76 -31.43 -50.25
CA LEU A 86 -3.55 -30.47 -49.49
C LEU A 86 -3.68 -30.91 -48.02
N VAL A 87 -3.94 -32.20 -47.78
CA VAL A 87 -3.92 -32.80 -46.43
C VAL A 87 -2.62 -32.50 -45.69
N ARG A 88 -1.47 -32.74 -46.33
CA ARG A 88 -0.14 -32.49 -45.72
C ARG A 88 0.05 -31.01 -45.38
N THR A 89 -0.47 -30.11 -46.19
CA THR A 89 -0.38 -28.66 -45.97
C THR A 89 -1.25 -28.22 -44.80
N CYS A 90 -2.50 -28.68 -44.73
CA CYS A 90 -3.40 -28.38 -43.63
C CYS A 90 -2.90 -29.01 -42.31
N LEU A 91 -2.36 -30.23 -42.33
CA LEU A 91 -1.72 -30.85 -41.16
C LEU A 91 -0.51 -30.06 -40.67
N ARG A 92 0.33 -29.54 -41.57
CA ARG A 92 1.46 -28.67 -41.18
C ARG A 92 0.95 -27.43 -40.45
N ARG A 93 -0.05 -26.73 -41.01
CA ARG A 93 -0.67 -25.55 -40.38
C ARG A 93 -1.29 -25.89 -39.01
N ARG A 94 -1.92 -27.06 -38.88
CA ARG A 94 -2.47 -27.53 -37.60
C ARG A 94 -1.37 -27.73 -36.56
N LEU A 95 -0.29 -28.42 -36.91
CA LEU A 95 0.84 -28.66 -36.00
C LEU A 95 1.53 -27.37 -35.57
N GLU A 96 1.68 -26.41 -36.48
CA GLU A 96 2.19 -25.07 -36.18
C GLU A 96 1.26 -24.33 -35.20
N GLY A 97 -0.05 -24.33 -35.47
CA GLY A 97 -1.04 -23.72 -34.58
C GLY A 97 -1.10 -24.37 -33.20
N GLU A 98 -1.05 -25.70 -33.11
CA GLU A 98 -1.00 -26.44 -31.85
C GLU A 98 0.28 -26.13 -31.05
N ARG A 99 1.42 -25.94 -31.74
CA ARG A 99 2.66 -25.54 -31.08
C ARG A 99 2.57 -24.11 -30.52
N LEU A 100 1.97 -23.19 -31.28
CA LEU A 100 1.72 -21.82 -30.81
C LEU A 100 0.75 -21.80 -29.64
N GLN A 101 -0.31 -22.61 -29.67
CA GLN A 101 -1.26 -22.75 -28.57
C GLN A 101 -0.57 -23.22 -27.29
N ARG A 102 0.25 -24.28 -27.37
CA ARG A 102 1.05 -24.75 -26.22
C ARG A 102 1.96 -23.68 -25.63
N MET A 103 2.59 -22.85 -26.48
CA MET A 103 3.42 -21.74 -26.00
C MET A 103 2.60 -20.66 -25.28
N LEU A 104 1.40 -20.36 -25.78
CA LEU A 104 0.49 -19.39 -25.14
C LEU A 104 -0.06 -19.92 -23.83
N GLU A 105 -0.42 -21.21 -23.75
CA GLU A 105 -0.83 -21.88 -22.52
C GLU A 105 0.27 -21.80 -21.45
N GLN A 106 1.52 -22.10 -21.81
CA GLN A 106 2.68 -21.97 -20.90
C GLN A 106 2.88 -20.52 -20.43
N ARG A 107 2.69 -19.55 -21.32
CA ARG A 107 2.76 -18.13 -20.93
C ARG A 107 1.60 -17.75 -19.99
N GLN A 108 0.40 -18.25 -20.27
CA GLN A 108 -0.77 -17.98 -19.44
C GLN A 108 -0.63 -18.57 -18.04
N THR A 109 -0.09 -19.79 -17.92
CA THR A 109 0.17 -20.41 -16.60
C THR A 109 1.23 -19.63 -15.84
N ALA A 110 2.31 -19.20 -16.49
CA ALA A 110 3.33 -18.36 -15.86
C ALA A 110 2.76 -17.01 -15.37
N LEU A 111 1.96 -16.32 -16.18
CA LEU A 111 1.30 -15.07 -15.77
C LEU A 111 0.32 -15.29 -14.61
N THR A 112 -0.43 -16.39 -14.63
CA THR A 112 -1.38 -16.73 -13.57
C THR A 112 -0.64 -16.98 -12.25
N GLN A 113 0.46 -17.73 -12.28
CA GLN A 113 1.32 -17.95 -11.10
C GLN A 113 1.90 -16.64 -10.57
N GLN A 114 2.35 -15.73 -11.45
CA GLN A 114 2.85 -14.41 -11.04
C GLN A 114 1.77 -13.57 -10.33
N ILE A 115 0.55 -13.57 -10.86
CA ILE A 115 -0.59 -12.86 -10.24
C ILE A 115 -0.94 -13.49 -8.89
N GLU A 116 -1.02 -14.83 -8.82
CA GLU A 116 -1.31 -15.57 -7.59
C GLU A 116 -0.26 -15.33 -6.50
N GLN A 117 1.02 -15.15 -6.86
CA GLN A 117 2.09 -14.82 -5.91
C GLN A 117 2.07 -13.34 -5.51
N ALA A 118 1.76 -12.42 -6.43
CA ALA A 118 1.75 -10.97 -6.15
C ALA A 118 0.55 -10.52 -5.30
N THR A 119 -0.61 -11.17 -5.48
CA THR A 119 -1.86 -10.82 -4.78
C THR A 119 -1.76 -10.89 -3.25
N PRO A 120 -1.28 -11.98 -2.62
CA PRO A 120 -1.16 -12.07 -1.16
C PRO A 120 -0.10 -11.12 -0.61
N VAL A 121 0.98 -10.88 -1.35
CA VAL A 121 2.03 -9.91 -0.95
C VAL A 121 1.44 -8.50 -0.88
N LEU A 122 0.64 -8.10 -1.88
CA LEU A 122 -0.07 -6.83 -1.87
C LEU A 122 -1.10 -6.72 -0.75
N ALA A 123 -1.84 -7.80 -0.46
CA ALA A 123 -2.79 -7.83 0.65
C ALA A 123 -2.06 -7.62 2.00
N GLN A 124 -0.96 -8.33 2.21
CA GLN A 124 -0.14 -8.16 3.42
C GLN A 124 0.47 -6.76 3.53
N GLN A 125 0.92 -6.17 2.42
CA GLN A 125 1.42 -4.79 2.40
C GLN A 125 0.32 -3.78 2.78
N ARG A 126 -0.92 -3.97 2.31
CA ARG A 126 -2.08 -3.15 2.69
C ARG A 126 -2.38 -3.25 4.18
N GLU A 127 -2.48 -4.45 4.72
CA GLU A 127 -2.72 -4.67 6.16
C GLU A 127 -1.64 -4.02 7.03
N ARG A 128 -0.36 -4.15 6.62
CA ARG A 128 0.75 -3.50 7.33
C ARG A 128 0.63 -1.98 7.30
N LEU A 129 0.28 -1.41 6.15
CA LEU A 129 0.08 0.03 6.00
C LEU A 129 -1.06 0.53 6.89
N ASP A 130 -2.19 -0.17 6.91
CA ASP A 130 -3.32 0.20 7.76
C ASP A 130 -2.98 0.12 9.25
N SER A 131 -2.23 -0.91 9.67
CA SER A 131 -1.73 -1.00 11.05
C SER A 131 -0.78 0.15 11.42
N MET A 132 0.04 0.62 10.47
CA MET A 132 0.93 1.77 10.68
C MET A 132 0.16 3.08 10.73
N ARG A 133 -0.87 3.26 9.90
CA ARG A 133 -1.77 4.42 9.96
C ARG A 133 -2.53 4.48 11.28
N GLN A 134 -3.06 3.35 11.76
CA GLN A 134 -3.74 3.28 13.06
C GLN A 134 -2.80 3.67 14.21
N LYS A 135 -1.57 3.14 14.20
CA LYS A 135 -0.56 3.50 15.19
C LYS A 135 -0.19 4.99 15.12
N ALA A 136 0.03 5.54 13.92
CA ALA A 136 0.30 6.96 13.73
C ALA A 136 -0.82 7.85 14.31
N ALA A 137 -2.08 7.49 14.08
CA ALA A 137 -3.22 8.25 14.59
C ALA A 137 -3.30 8.24 16.13
N LEU A 138 -2.93 7.13 16.79
CA LEU A 138 -2.84 7.08 18.25
C LEU A 138 -1.76 8.02 18.80
N PHE A 139 -0.59 8.09 18.15
CA PHE A 139 0.48 9.02 18.54
C PHE A 139 0.09 10.49 18.35
N ASP A 140 -0.59 10.85 17.25
CA ASP A 140 -1.09 12.22 17.06
C ASP A 140 -2.06 12.62 18.18
N VAL A 141 -2.93 11.69 18.63
CA VAL A 141 -3.87 11.93 19.75
C VAL A 141 -3.14 12.05 21.09
N GLU A 142 -2.18 11.19 21.39
CA GLU A 142 -1.36 11.25 22.62
C GLU A 142 -0.55 12.54 22.70
N THR A 143 0.06 12.95 21.59
CA THR A 143 0.85 14.19 21.51
C THR A 143 -0.04 15.42 21.71
N THR A 144 -1.25 15.42 21.13
CA THR A 144 -2.23 16.51 21.31
C THR A 144 -2.77 16.56 22.75
N SER A 145 -2.99 15.40 23.37
CA SER A 145 -3.44 15.30 24.78
C SER A 145 -2.39 15.84 25.76
N CYS A 146 -1.11 15.52 25.54
CA CYS A 146 0.00 16.05 26.33
C CYS A 146 0.25 17.54 26.07
N ALA A 147 0.16 18.01 24.83
CA ALA A 147 0.30 19.43 24.49
C ALA A 147 -0.81 20.30 25.13
N ASN A 148 -2.03 19.77 25.22
CA ASN A 148 -3.15 20.44 25.92
C ASN A 148 -3.02 20.38 27.45
N ALA A 149 -2.33 19.39 28.01
CA ALA A 149 -2.01 19.37 29.44
C ALA A 149 -0.88 20.37 29.79
N ASP A 150 0.12 20.52 28.90
CA ASP A 150 1.21 21.49 29.07
C ASP A 150 0.79 22.94 28.82
N SER A 151 -0.31 23.21 28.08
CA SER A 151 -0.87 24.57 27.99
C SER A 151 -1.54 25.04 29.29
N THR A 152 -1.74 24.14 30.26
CA THR A 152 -2.18 24.46 31.63
C THR A 152 -1.00 24.66 32.59
N ARG A 153 0.25 24.65 32.09
CA ARG A 153 1.45 24.92 32.89
C ARG A 153 1.74 26.42 32.92
N TRP A 154 1.07 27.10 33.86
CA TRP A 154 1.44 28.41 34.39
C TRP A 154 1.58 29.49 33.32
N ASN A 155 0.44 29.95 32.81
CA ASN A 155 0.39 31.20 32.07
C ASN A 155 0.75 32.34 33.04
N GLY A 156 1.99 32.85 32.98
CA GLY A 156 2.49 33.92 33.86
C GLY A 156 1.73 35.26 33.76
N SER A 157 0.68 35.32 32.93
CA SER A 157 -0.23 36.45 32.79
C SER A 157 -1.33 36.49 33.87
N ASP A 158 -1.51 35.44 34.68
CA ASP A 158 -2.44 35.47 35.84
C ASP A 158 -1.82 36.07 37.12
N CYS A 159 -0.57 36.52 37.07
CA CYS A 159 0.08 37.25 38.18
C CYS A 159 -0.18 38.78 38.15
N GLY A 160 -1.28 39.22 37.55
CA GLY A 160 -1.69 40.62 37.56
C GLY A 160 -2.34 40.98 38.90
N VAL A 161 -1.64 41.73 39.75
CA VAL A 161 -2.24 42.27 40.98
C VAL A 161 -3.28 43.32 40.58
N SER A 162 -4.54 43.09 40.94
CA SER A 162 -5.63 44.04 40.68
C SER A 162 -5.49 45.28 41.56
N GLU A 163 -5.95 46.45 41.10
CA GLU A 163 -6.07 47.65 41.95
C GLU A 163 -6.83 47.37 43.25
N ALA A 164 -7.84 46.49 43.19
CA ALA A 164 -8.59 46.06 44.38
C ALA A 164 -7.73 45.29 45.40
N ASP A 165 -6.76 44.50 44.93
CA ASP A 165 -5.84 43.76 45.80
C ASP A 165 -4.83 44.69 46.47
N ILE A 166 -4.40 45.73 45.74
CA ILE A 166 -3.52 46.80 46.25
C ILE A 166 -4.26 47.59 47.35
N ASP A 167 -5.51 47.97 47.11
CA ASP A 167 -6.32 48.72 48.07
C ASP A 167 -6.58 47.92 49.35
N LEU A 168 -6.84 46.62 49.23
CA LEU A 168 -6.99 45.73 50.38
C LEU A 168 -5.69 45.57 51.17
N ALA A 169 -4.55 45.46 50.48
CA ALA A 169 -3.24 45.40 51.14
C ALA A 169 -2.92 46.72 51.88
N LEU A 170 -3.23 47.86 51.26
CA LEU A 170 -3.02 49.18 51.84
C LEU A 170 -3.89 49.41 53.09
N LEU A 171 -5.16 49.00 53.05
CA LEU A 171 -6.04 49.04 54.22
C LEU A 171 -5.53 48.17 55.38
N ARG A 172 -5.03 46.97 55.09
CA ARG A 172 -4.42 46.08 56.10
C ARG A 172 -3.19 46.72 56.73
N GLU A 173 -2.33 47.34 55.94
CA GLU A 173 -1.14 48.05 56.43
C GLU A 173 -1.51 49.27 57.29
N GLN A 174 -2.50 50.06 56.88
CA GLN A 174 -2.95 51.23 57.64
C GLN A 174 -3.59 50.85 58.97
N GLN A 175 -4.32 49.73 59.03
CA GLN A 175 -4.86 49.21 60.30
C GLN A 175 -3.75 48.69 61.20
N ALA A 176 -2.75 47.98 60.67
CA ALA A 176 -1.62 47.49 61.45
C ALA A 176 -0.80 48.64 62.09
N ARG A 177 -0.59 49.74 61.37
CA ARG A 177 0.12 50.92 61.88
C ARG A 177 -0.70 51.81 62.82
N ARG A 178 -2.03 51.71 62.80
CA ARG A 178 -2.91 52.37 63.78
C ARG A 178 -3.06 51.55 65.07
N ALA A 179 -2.77 50.26 65.01
CA ALA A 179 -2.81 49.33 66.14
C ALA A 179 -1.48 49.23 66.89
N SER A 180 -0.40 49.87 66.41
CA SER A 180 0.88 50.09 67.12
C SER A 180 0.96 51.51 67.66
#